data_AF-A0A847G7U9-F1
#
_entry.id   AF-A0A847G7U9-F1
#
_cell.length_a   1.000
_cell.length_b   1.000
_cell.length_c   1.000
_cell.angle_alpha   90.00
_cell.angle_beta   90.00
_cell.angle_gamma   90.00
#
_symmetry.space_group_name_H-M   'P 1'
#
loop_
_entity.id
_entity.type
_entity.pdbx_description
1 polymer ?
#
loop_
_entity_poly.entity_id
_entity_poly.type
_entity_poly.pdbx_seq_one_letter_code
_entity_poly.pdbx_strand_id
1 'polypeptide(L)' 'DADHDAWTDRVIAEIQKDGEAFFCGTTWQGKRCMRVSVCNWQTTAGDVDRAVNSIRDVLANLPLCK' A
#
# COMPACT_ATOMS: atom_id res chain seq x y z
N ASP A 1 2.23 17.66 -5.71
CA ASP A 1 3.23 16.84 -4.98
C ASP A 1 2.83 16.55 -3.55
N ALA A 2 2.58 17.55 -2.69
CA ALA A 2 2.14 17.30 -1.30
C ALA A 2 0.84 16.47 -1.19
N ASP A 3 -0.17 16.73 -2.02
CA ASP A 3 -1.43 15.97 -2.00
C ASP A 3 -1.24 14.50 -2.41
N HIS A 4 -0.37 14.25 -3.39
CA HIS A 4 0.01 12.91 -3.82
C HIS A 4 0.74 12.15 -2.71
N ASP A 5 1.65 12.83 -2.01
CA ASP A 5 2.45 12.21 -0.96
C ASP A 5 1.59 11.89 0.27
N ALA A 6 0.71 12.83 0.67
CA ALA A 6 -0.26 12.61 1.73
C ALA A 6 -1.26 11.49 1.37
N TRP A 7 -1.68 11.41 0.12
CA TRP A 7 -2.51 10.30 -0.37
C TRP A 7 -1.79 8.96 -0.24
N THR A 8 -0.52 8.90 -0.64
CA THR A 8 0.29 7.68 -0.54
C THR A 8 0.43 7.22 0.91
N ASP A 9 0.72 8.13 1.84
CA ASP A 9 0.82 7.79 3.26
C ASP A 9 -0.53 7.36 3.85
N ARG A 10 -1.65 7.96 3.41
CA ARG A 10 -3.00 7.55 3.82
C ARG A 10 -3.34 6.13 3.35
N VAL A 11 -3.04 5.80 2.09
CA VAL A 11 -3.26 4.45 1.55
C VAL A 11 -2.45 3.42 2.34
N ILE A 12 -1.18 3.70 2.62
CA ILE A 12 -0.33 2.81 3.44
C ILE A 12 -0.93 2.60 4.83
N ALA A 13 -1.38 3.68 5.50
CA ALA A 13 -1.95 3.60 6.83
C ALA A 13 -3.24 2.75 6.88
N GLU A 14 -4.14 2.89 5.90
CA GLU A 14 -5.37 2.10 5.88
C GLU A 14 -5.10 0.62 5.55
N ILE A 15 -4.14 0.30 4.68
CA ILE A 15 -3.74 -1.11 4.45
C ILE A 15 -3.19 -1.74 5.72
N GLN A 16 -2.34 -1.02 6.47
CA GLN A 16 -1.80 -1.53 7.73
C GLN A 16 -2.90 -1.73 8.79
N LYS A 17 -3.93 -0.89 8.79
CA LYS A 17 -5.07 -0.99 9.70
C LYS A 17 -6.02 -2.15 9.35
N ASP A 18 -6.16 -2.46 8.06
CA ASP A 18 -6.89 -3.64 7.57
C ASP A 18 -6.23 -4.95 8.06
N GLY A 19 -4.91 -4.97 8.21
CA GLY A 19 -4.16 -6.05 8.85
C GLY A 19 -3.81 -7.23 7.94
N GLU A 20 -4.32 -7.22 6.70
CA GLU A 20 -4.04 -8.27 5.71
C GLU A 20 -2.62 -8.22 5.15
N ALA A 21 -2.11 -7.01 4.91
CA ALA A 21 -0.78 -6.77 4.36
C ALA A 21 -0.07 -5.61 5.06
N PHE A 22 1.26 -5.62 5.02
CA PHE A 22 2.08 -4.56 5.61
C PHE A 22 3.06 -4.00 4.58
N PHE A 23 2.94 -2.69 4.32
CA PHE A 23 3.83 -1.96 3.41
C PHE A 23 4.42 -0.76 4.12
N CYS A 24 5.64 -0.38 3.72
CA CYS A 24 6.27 0.86 4.17
C CYS A 24 6.36 1.85 3.03
N GLY A 25 6.29 3.14 3.35
CA GLY A 25 6.59 4.17 2.36
C GLY A 25 8.09 4.36 2.15
N THR A 26 8.45 4.89 0.98
CA THR A 26 9.78 5.33 0.61
C THR A 26 9.69 6.63 -0.18
N THR A 27 10.83 7.29 -0.43
CA THR A 27 10.90 8.46 -1.31
C THR A 27 11.81 8.11 -2.47
N TRP A 28 11.28 8.18 -3.69
CA TRP A 28 12.01 7.83 -4.91
C TRP A 28 11.86 8.95 -5.93
N GLN A 29 12.99 9.47 -6.43
CA GLN A 29 13.04 10.61 -7.35
C GLN A 29 12.20 11.82 -6.88
N GLY A 30 12.25 12.12 -5.58
CA GLY A 30 11.52 13.24 -5.00
C GLY A 30 10.01 13.01 -4.82
N LYS A 31 9.50 11.80 -5.06
CA LYS A 31 8.08 11.45 -4.85
C LYS A 31 7.91 10.42 -3.74
N ARG A 32 6.84 10.54 -2.95
CA ARG A 32 6.47 9.50 -2.01
C ARG A 32 5.94 8.28 -2.75
N CYS A 33 6.36 7.09 -2.37
CA CYS A 33 5.92 5.84 -2.96
C CYS A 33 5.68 4.78 -1.87
N MET A 34 4.77 3.85 -2.11
CA MET A 34 4.65 2.64 -1.31
C MET A 34 5.65 1.59 -1.81
N ARG A 35 6.42 0.98 -0.90
CA ARG A 35 7.38 -0.08 -1.24
C ARG A 35 6.73 -1.44 -1.05
N VAL A 36 6.71 -2.22 -2.12
CA VAL A 36 6.35 -3.64 -2.10
C VAL A 36 7.64 -4.45 -2.03
N SER A 37 7.80 -5.30 -1.01
CA SER A 37 8.99 -6.12 -0.81
C SER A 37 8.58 -7.55 -0.48
N VAL A 38 8.92 -8.48 -1.38
CA VAL A 38 8.68 -9.91 -1.19
C VAL A 38 10.03 -10.57 -0.90
N CYS A 39 10.23 -11.00 0.35
CA CYS A 39 11.54 -11.48 0.81
C CYS A 39 11.47 -12.81 1.59
N ASN A 40 10.29 -13.28 1.98
CA ASN A 40 10.13 -14.52 2.71
C ASN A 40 9.98 -15.69 1.73
N TRP A 41 10.80 -16.73 1.88
CA TRP A 41 10.76 -17.94 1.05
C TRP A 41 9.44 -18.72 1.18
N GLN A 42 8.69 -18.52 2.27
CA GLN A 42 7.39 -19.15 2.47
C GLN A 42 6.23 -18.43 1.77
N THR A 43 6.46 -17.23 1.21
CA THR A 43 5.41 -16.48 0.52
C THR A 43 4.92 -17.25 -0.71
N THR A 44 3.62 -17.52 -0.78
CA THR A 44 2.97 -18.21 -1.88
C THR A 44 2.27 -17.24 -2.83
N ALA A 45 1.81 -17.74 -3.98
CA ALA A 45 0.98 -16.94 -4.89
C ALA A 45 -0.33 -16.47 -4.22
N GLY A 46 -0.95 -17.29 -3.37
CA GLY A 46 -2.17 -16.92 -2.66
C GLY A 46 -1.96 -15.78 -1.65
N ASP A 47 -0.78 -15.70 -1.03
CA ASP A 47 -0.43 -14.56 -0.16
C ASP A 47 -0.31 -13.26 -0.96
N VAL A 48 0.22 -13.34 -2.18
CA VAL A 48 0.31 -12.19 -3.09
C VAL A 48 -1.09 -11.75 -3.53
N ASP A 49 -1.96 -12.69 -3.90
CA ASP A 49 -3.34 -12.38 -4.29
C ASP A 49 -4.10 -11.67 -3.16
N ARG A 50 -3.95 -12.18 -1.92
CA ARG A 50 -4.50 -11.58 -0.70
C ARG A 50 -4.00 -10.14 -0.50
N ALA A 51 -2.69 -9.93 -0.59
CA ALA A 51 -2.09 -8.60 -0.44
C ALA A 51 -2.58 -7.61 -1.52
N VAL A 52 -2.70 -8.05 -2.78
CA VAL A 52 -3.21 -7.22 -3.88
C VAL A 52 -4.69 -6.90 -3.70
N ASN A 53 -5.49 -7.86 -3.24
CA ASN A 53 -6.91 -7.65 -2.96
C ASN A 53 -7.10 -6.61 -1.83
N SER A 54 -6.33 -6.68 -0.74
CA SER A 54 -6.37 -5.67 0.32
C SER A 54 -6.05 -4.26 -0.20
N ILE A 55 -5.02 -4.10 -1.06
CA ILE A 55 -4.72 -2.81 -1.70
C ILE A 55 -5.91 -2.33 -2.54
N ARG A 56 -6.49 -3.20 -3.37
CA ARG A 56 -7.64 -2.87 -4.22
C ARG A 56 -8.83 -2.41 -3.38
N ASP A 57 -9.14 -3.13 -2.30
CA ASP A 57 -10.30 -2.88 -1.47
C ASP A 57 -10.11 -1.57 -0.68
N VAL A 58 -8.92 -1.28 -0.17
CA VAL A 58 -8.59 0.02 0.45
C VAL A 58 -8.75 1.16 -0.55
N LEU A 59 -8.23 1.02 -1.77
CA LEU A 59 -8.35 2.05 -2.81
C LEU A 59 -9.80 2.30 -3.23
N ALA A 60 -10.63 1.26 -3.28
CA ALA A 60 -12.06 1.39 -3.61
C ALA A 60 -12.86 2.11 -2.52
N ASN A 61 -12.44 1.96 -1.25
CA ASN A 61 -13.16 2.50 -0.09
C ASN A 61 -12.65 3.87 0.38
N LEU A 62 -11.47 4.30 -0.08
CA LEU A 62 -10.95 5.62 0.22
C LEU A 62 -11.56 6.68 -0.71
N PRO A 63 -12.18 7.75 -0.18
CA PRO A 63 -12.62 8.84 -1.02
C PRO A 63 -11.40 9.52 -1.64
N LEU A 64 -11.41 9.65 -2.97
CA LEU A 64 -10.34 10.34 -3.71
C LEU A 64 -10.11 11.73 -3.11
N CYS A 65 -8.83 12.08 -2.92
CA CYS A 65 -8.45 13.45 -2.62
C CYS A 65 -8.95 14.35 -3.75
N LYS A 66 -9.69 15.41 -3.43
CA LYS A 66 -10.16 16.39 -4.42
C LYS A 66 -9.02 17.26 -4.91
#